data_AF-A0A0D3H0F9-F1
#
_entry.id   AF-A0A0D3H0F9-F1
#
_cell.length_a   1.000
_cell.length_b   1.000
_cell.length_c   1.000
_cell.angle_alpha   90.00
_cell.angle_beta   90.00
_cell.angle_gamma   90.00
#
_symmetry.space_group_name_H-M   'P 1'
#
loop_
_entity.id
_entity.type
_entity.pdbx_description
1 polymer ?
#
loop_
_entity_poly.entity_id
_entity_poly.type
_entity_poly.pdbx_seq_one_letter_code
_entity_poly.pdbx_strand_id
1 'polypeptide(L)'
;MAWGWVDLAARSTACNGLGRLGELEQLVFYDNNFTGGIPPELGELTSLQLLDLSNNSLAGGIPSRLYNCSAMWALGLDVNNLTG
;
A
#
# COMPACT_ATOMS: atom_id res chain seq x y z
N MET A 1 -20.24 -5.02 7.58
CA MET A 1 -18.95 -5.09 8.28
C MET A 1 -17.87 -5.03 7.21
N ALA A 2 -17.50 -3.81 6.81
CA ALA A 2 -16.52 -3.57 5.75
C ALA A 2 -15.37 -2.78 6.39
N TRP A 3 -14.38 -3.49 6.92
CA TRP A 3 -13.09 -2.90 7.23
C TRP A 3 -12.15 -3.33 6.10
N GLY A 4 -12.45 -2.83 4.91
CA GLY A 4 -11.61 -3.05 3.74
C GLY A 4 -10.47 -2.05 3.79
N TRP A 5 -9.26 -2.50 3.49
CA TRP A 5 -8.13 -1.61 3.22
C TRP A 5 -8.41 -0.60 2.11
N VAL A 6 -9.39 -0.95 1.27
CA VAL A 6 -10.05 -0.08 0.32
C VAL A 6 -10.63 1.17 0.99
N ASP A 7 -11.20 1.16 2.20
CA ASP A 7 -11.83 2.35 2.81
C ASP A 7 -10.79 3.40 3.26
N LEU A 8 -9.55 2.97 3.57
CA LEU A 8 -8.43 3.89 3.77
C LEU A 8 -8.04 4.60 2.46
N ALA A 9 -8.27 3.96 1.31
CA ALA A 9 -8.03 4.48 -0.04
C ALA A 9 -9.27 5.10 -0.72
N ALA A 10 -10.50 4.75 -0.28
CA ALA A 10 -11.76 4.98 -1.01
C ALA A 10 -12.73 5.93 -0.30
N ARG A 11 -12.51 6.32 0.97
CA ARG A 11 -13.17 7.51 1.54
C ARG A 11 -12.72 8.81 0.87
N SER A 12 -11.95 8.71 -0.21
CA SER A 12 -11.44 9.80 -1.00
C SER A 12 -11.65 9.65 -2.51
N THR A 13 -12.83 9.22 -2.96
CA THR A 13 -13.21 9.38 -4.39
C THR A 13 -13.31 10.85 -4.86
N ALA A 14 -12.80 11.81 -4.08
CA ALA A 14 -12.37 13.15 -4.52
C ALA A 14 -11.16 13.74 -3.75
N CYS A 15 -10.41 12.98 -2.93
CA CYS A 15 -9.42 13.54 -1.99
C CYS A 15 -8.17 12.65 -1.75
N ASN A 16 -7.33 12.41 -2.76
CA ASN A 16 -6.03 11.70 -2.68
C ASN A 16 -5.32 11.81 -1.31
N GLY A 17 -5.64 10.90 -0.37
CA GLY A 17 -5.17 11.02 1.01
C GLY A 17 -3.73 10.56 1.16
N LEU A 18 -3.38 9.48 0.46
CA LEU A 18 -2.05 8.89 0.48
C LEU A 18 -1.06 9.73 -0.34
N GLY A 19 -1.40 10.14 -1.56
CA GLY A 19 -0.52 10.99 -2.39
C GLY A 19 -0.17 12.37 -1.80
N ARG A 20 -0.88 12.82 -0.76
CA ARG A 20 -0.56 14.06 -0.03
C ARG A 20 0.45 13.87 1.10
N LEU A 21 0.80 12.64 1.42
CA LEU A 21 1.84 12.32 2.40
C LEU A 21 3.20 12.24 1.70
N GLY A 22 3.54 13.27 0.90
CA GLY A 22 4.77 13.29 0.09
C GLY A 22 6.06 13.22 0.91
N GLU A 23 5.99 13.42 2.23
CA GLU A 23 7.11 13.29 3.18
C GLU A 23 7.06 11.99 3.99
N LEU A 24 6.10 11.09 3.72
CA LEU A 24 6.00 9.83 4.44
C LEU A 24 7.14 8.89 4.05
N GLU A 25 7.99 8.58 5.01
CA GLU A 25 9.14 7.70 4.82
C GLU A 25 8.83 6.25 5.14
N GLN A 26 7.89 5.97 6.05
CA GLN A 26 7.61 4.61 6.51
C GLN A 26 6.11 4.36 6.60
N LEU A 27 5.67 3.25 6.00
CA LEU A 27 4.30 2.77 6.06
C LEU A 27 4.31 1.30 6.50
N VAL A 28 3.90 1.06 7.75
CA VAL A 28 3.99 -0.24 8.41
C VAL A 28 2.58 -0.70 8.80
N PHE A 29 2.13 -1.75 8.16
CA PHE A 29 0.78 -2.30 8.25
C PHE A 29 0.77 -3.85 8.29
N TYR A 30 1.88 -4.44 8.73
CA TYR A 30 1.97 -5.89 8.90
C TYR A 30 0.99 -6.41 9.96
N ASP A 31 0.72 -7.72 9.96
CA ASP A 31 -0.14 -8.42 10.93
C ASP A 31 -1.56 -7.83 11.03
N ASN A 32 -2.21 -7.68 9.88
CA ASN A 32 -3.59 -7.21 9.81
C ASN A 32 -4.45 -8.16 8.95
N ASN A 33 -5.75 -7.87 8.87
CA ASN A 33 -6.70 -8.64 8.06
C ASN A 33 -7.05 -7.91 6.76
N PHE A 34 -6.09 -7.20 6.15
CA PHE A 34 -6.36 -6.42 4.95
C PHE A 34 -6.59 -7.30 3.74
N THR A 35 -7.59 -6.94 2.94
CA THR A 35 -8.03 -7.70 1.77
C THR A 35 -8.10 -6.78 0.54
N GLY A 36 -8.20 -7.39 -0.64
CA GLY A 36 -8.18 -6.66 -1.92
C GLY A 36 -6.76 -6.44 -2.43
N GLY A 37 -6.61 -5.60 -3.46
CA GLY A 37 -5.32 -5.31 -4.07
C GLY A 37 -4.55 -4.20 -3.39
N ILE A 38 -3.23 -4.17 -3.62
CA ILE A 38 -2.39 -3.04 -3.23
C ILE A 38 -2.81 -1.82 -4.08
N PRO A 39 -3.15 -0.68 -3.48
CA PRO A 39 -3.58 0.49 -4.24
C PRO A 39 -2.41 1.10 -5.03
N PRO A 40 -2.58 1.39 -6.33
CA PRO A 40 -1.53 1.98 -7.16
C PRO A 40 -1.12 3.39 -6.72
N GLU A 41 -1.96 4.07 -5.92
CA GLU A 41 -1.71 5.39 -5.33
C GLU A 41 -0.55 5.38 -4.32
N LEU A 42 -0.14 4.21 -3.79
CA LEU A 42 1.08 4.12 -2.99
C LEU A 42 2.32 4.56 -3.79
N GLY A 43 2.28 4.45 -5.12
CA GLY A 43 3.33 4.97 -6.01
C GLY A 43 3.45 6.49 -6.03
N GLU A 44 2.54 7.24 -5.41
CA GLU A 44 2.63 8.70 -5.25
C GLU A 44 3.50 9.10 -4.05
N LEU A 45 3.81 8.14 -3.16
CA LEU A 45 4.66 8.33 -1.98
C LEU A 45 6.14 8.24 -2.37
N THR A 46 6.66 9.24 -3.08
CA THR A 46 8.03 9.21 -3.63
C THR A 46 9.12 9.23 -2.56
N SER A 47 8.83 9.75 -1.36
CA SER A 47 9.74 9.72 -0.21
C SER A 47 9.68 8.43 0.61
N LEU A 48 8.81 7.47 0.23
CA LEU A 48 8.64 6.23 0.98
C LEU A 48 9.88 5.36 0.90
N GLN A 49 10.44 5.05 2.07
CA GLN A 49 11.66 4.29 2.27
C GLN A 49 11.35 2.84 2.69
N LEU A 50 10.31 2.64 3.50
CA LEU A 50 9.89 1.33 3.99
C LEU A 50 8.38 1.16 3.81
N LEU A 51 7.99 0.09 3.11
CA LEU A 51 6.62 -0.37 3.00
C LEU A 51 6.52 -1.80 3.52
N ASP A 52 5.79 -2.03 4.60
CA ASP A 52 5.57 -3.36 5.15
C ASP A 52 4.07 -3.68 5.26
N LEU A 53 3.61 -4.54 4.37
CA LEU A 53 2.24 -5.05 4.28
C LEU A 53 2.19 -6.56 4.53
N SER A 54 3.25 -7.12 5.12
CA SER A 54 3.37 -8.56 5.35
C SER A 54 2.26 -9.08 6.27
N ASN A 55 2.01 -10.39 6.21
CA ASN A 55 1.00 -11.07 7.03
C ASN A 55 -0.38 -10.40 6.98
N ASN A 56 -0.94 -10.38 5.78
CA ASN A 56 -2.28 -9.88 5.47
C ASN A 56 -2.99 -10.85 4.50
N SER A 57 -4.17 -10.48 4.02
CA SER A 57 -4.96 -11.23 3.03
C SER A 57 -5.09 -10.47 1.71
N LEU A 58 -4.08 -9.67 1.34
CA LEU A 58 -4.05 -8.92 0.08
C LEU A 58 -3.93 -9.88 -1.10
N ALA A 59 -4.57 -9.55 -2.22
CA ALA A 59 -4.64 -10.40 -3.40
C ALA A 59 -4.47 -9.60 -4.70
N GLY A 60 -4.16 -10.29 -5.81
CA GLY A 60 -3.88 -9.66 -7.09
C GLY A 60 -2.41 -9.28 -7.25
N GLY A 61 -2.11 -8.47 -8.27
CA GLY A 61 -0.73 -8.11 -8.64
C GLY A 61 -0.14 -6.94 -7.88
N ILE A 62 1.20 -6.88 -7.86
CA ILE A 62 1.96 -5.74 -7.38
C ILE A 62 1.80 -4.60 -8.41
N PRO A 63 1.24 -3.42 -8.04
CA PRO A 63 1.07 -2.32 -8.98
C PRO A 63 2.41 -1.82 -9.49
N SER A 64 2.57 -1.69 -10.81
CA SER A 64 3.78 -1.12 -11.41
C SER A 64 4.05 0.32 -10.96
N ARG A 65 3.04 1.04 -10.45
CA ARG A 65 3.27 2.38 -9.88
C ARG A 65 4.15 2.36 -8.63
N LEU A 66 4.27 1.25 -7.91
CA LEU A 66 5.21 1.16 -6.79
C LEU A 66 6.67 1.38 -7.21
N TYR A 67 7.02 1.20 -8.50
CA TYR A 67 8.33 1.56 -9.03
C TYR A 67 8.65 3.06 -8.93
N ASN A 68 7.65 3.92 -8.71
CA ASN A 68 7.86 5.36 -8.51
C ASN A 68 8.38 5.71 -7.10
N CYS A 69 8.29 4.79 -6.13
CA CYS A 69 8.85 4.98 -4.79
C CYS A 69 10.38 4.78 -4.81
N SER A 70 11.09 5.70 -5.45
CA SER A 70 12.53 5.58 -5.71
C SER A 70 13.39 5.64 -4.44
N ALA A 71 12.85 6.14 -3.33
CA ALA A 71 13.52 6.13 -2.02
C ALA A 71 13.41 4.78 -1.27
N MET A 72 12.62 3.83 -1.77
CA MET A 72 12.32 2.59 -1.07
C MET A 72 13.52 1.65 -1.01
N TRP A 73 13.91 1.26 0.20
CA TRP A 73 14.96 0.28 0.45
C TRP A 73 14.43 -1.00 1.13
N ALA A 74 13.22 -0.98 1.68
CA ALA A 74 12.57 -2.14 2.27
C ALA A 74 11.12 -2.29 1.80
N LEU A 75 10.78 -3.51 1.34
CA LEU A 75 9.46 -3.89 0.90
C LEU A 75 9.09 -5.26 1.49
N GLY A 76 8.14 -5.27 2.43
CA GLY A 76 7.55 -6.48 3.03
C GLY A 76 6.18 -6.74 2.41
N LEU A 77 6.05 -7.85 1.69
CA LEU A 77 4.78 -8.29 1.06
C LEU A 77 4.50 -9.78 1.30
N ASP A 78 5.35 -10.45 2.07
CA ASP A 78 5.24 -11.88 2.37
C ASP A 78 3.99 -12.19 3.20
N VAL A 79 3.59 -13.46 3.19
CA VAL A 79 2.37 -13.92 3.89
C VAL A 79 1.14 -13.11 3.45
N ASN A 80 0.91 -13.07 2.14
CA ASN A 80 -0.28 -12.54 1.47
C ASN A 80 -0.70 -13.50 0.34
N ASN A 81 -1.81 -13.21 -0.34
CA ASN A 81 -2.33 -13.97 -1.49
C ASN A 81 -2.06 -13.25 -2.84
N LEU A 82 -0.91 -12.57 -2.94
CA LEU A 82 -0.51 -11.83 -4.15
C LEU A 82 -0.14 -12.80 -5.29
N THR A 83 -0.39 -12.37 -6.53
CA THR A 83 -0.20 -13.18 -7.74
C THR A 83 0.52 -12.37 -8.82
N GLY A 84 1.41 -12.99 -9.58
CA GLY A 84 2.13 -12.33 -10.68
C GLY A 84 3.48 -12.96 -10.93
#